data_AF-A0A1C6IAQ5-F1
#
_entry.id   AF-A0A1C6IAQ5-F1
#
_cell.length_a   1.000
_cell.length_b   1.000
_cell.length_c   1.000
_cell.angle_alpha   90.00
_cell.angle_beta   90.00
_cell.angle_gamma   90.00
#
_symmetry.space_group_name_H-M   'P 1'
#
loop_
_entity.id
_entity.type
_entity.pdbx_description
1 polymer ?
#
loop_
_entity_poly.entity_id
_entity_poly.type
_entity_poly.pdbx_seq_one_letter_code
_entity_poly.pdbx_strand_id
1 'polypeptide(L)'
;MDKNKLNHNADRGSNKQQQLYLNIAFFGVFACAALIFLLLAFDKISPVSEHKKAEKETLSTEAQSETGTESATPKETLAAETSITISLMGDCTLGSAPDSDQYNNFDAYQSVYGIDYFFQNVKSYLEGDDLSIINLEGALTTAENSASKSDVYKGDPSYVSALSNSSIEAVNLANDHTEDYGTAGLTETQTTLKDAGITTFGNDDTSVLEIKGIKVGLVGISAIDKQVSECRTQLTNDINAVKEQGANLIIVNFHWGANGETTPDSDQTTLAHAAIDAGADLVVGHHPHVLQGMEVYNGRTIFYSLGSFCDGANMYSDDMDTVIFQPTFTFSAGKELTQTTNSIIPCTISSDSTFNNYQPTPAEDSEKTRIEEKVKELSNQIGNSISGDNSDANSTSGSDGNTTASSESETSSESETSSETSSDGSNSDGSNNSASDGNDSTKLFLPE
;
A
#
# COMPACT_ATOMS: atom_id res chain seq x y z
N MET A 1 -48.67 51.36 -29.86
CA MET A 1 -47.30 50.81 -29.96
C MET A 1 -46.43 51.63 -29.04
N ASP A 2 -46.03 51.04 -27.92
CA ASP A 2 -45.52 51.72 -26.73
C ASP A 2 -44.01 52.00 -26.81
N LYS A 3 -43.60 53.24 -26.52
CA LYS A 3 -42.20 53.69 -26.46
C LYS A 3 -41.69 53.52 -25.03
N ASN A 4 -41.33 52.30 -24.61
CA ASN A 4 -40.73 52.06 -23.29
C ASN A 4 -39.85 50.80 -23.23
N LYS A 5 -38.91 50.63 -24.18
CA LYS A 5 -37.91 49.55 -24.15
C LYS A 5 -36.53 49.97 -24.65
N LEU A 6 -36.02 51.12 -24.21
CA LEU A 6 -34.63 51.51 -24.42
C LEU A 6 -34.15 52.27 -23.18
N ASN A 7 -33.78 51.55 -22.11
CA ASN A 7 -32.90 52.09 -21.06
C ASN A 7 -32.36 51.08 -20.03
N HIS A 8 -32.54 49.76 -20.19
CA HIS A 8 -32.05 48.79 -19.20
C HIS A 8 -30.65 48.18 -19.44
N ASN A 9 -29.93 48.58 -20.49
CA ASN A 9 -28.62 48.00 -20.81
C ASN A 9 -27.41 48.89 -20.49
N ALA A 10 -27.58 50.12 -19.99
CA ALA A 10 -26.45 50.99 -19.65
C ALA A 10 -25.90 50.75 -18.22
N ASP A 11 -26.69 50.17 -17.31
CA ASP A 11 -26.38 50.12 -15.88
C ASP A 11 -25.63 48.84 -15.43
N ARG A 12 -25.69 47.76 -16.24
CA ARG A 12 -24.99 46.49 -15.92
C ARG A 12 -23.51 46.47 -16.30
N GLY A 13 -23.06 47.36 -17.19
CA GLY A 13 -21.65 47.46 -17.59
C GLY A 13 -20.79 48.20 -16.56
N SER A 14 -21.35 49.20 -15.89
CA SER A 14 -20.65 50.05 -14.91
C SER A 14 -20.24 49.28 -13.64
N ASN A 15 -21.12 48.41 -13.13
CA ASN A 15 -20.86 47.62 -11.92
C ASN A 15 -19.73 46.60 -12.09
N LYS A 16 -19.60 45.94 -13.27
CA LYS A 16 -18.52 44.98 -13.52
C LYS A 16 -17.15 45.65 -13.63
N GLN A 17 -17.07 46.85 -14.20
CA GLN A 17 -15.82 47.61 -14.26
C GLN A 17 -15.38 48.09 -12.88
N GLN A 18 -16.29 48.61 -12.06
CA GLN A 18 -15.96 49.03 -10.69
C GLN A 18 -15.47 47.87 -9.82
N GLN A 19 -16.08 46.70 -9.95
CA GLN A 19 -15.68 45.49 -9.22
C GLN A 19 -14.29 44.98 -9.67
N LEU A 20 -13.96 45.11 -10.96
CA LEU A 20 -12.64 44.80 -11.49
C LEU A 20 -11.56 45.76 -10.94
N TYR A 21 -11.84 47.08 -10.88
CA TYR A 21 -10.89 48.05 -10.30
C TYR A 21 -10.68 47.84 -8.80
N LEU A 22 -11.72 47.48 -8.06
CA LEU A 22 -11.63 47.12 -6.64
C LEU A 22 -10.78 45.86 -6.43
N ASN A 23 -10.97 44.83 -7.25
CA ASN A 23 -10.15 43.61 -7.16
C ASN A 23 -8.68 43.88 -7.52
N ILE A 24 -8.40 44.65 -8.58
CA ILE A 24 -7.03 45.01 -8.97
C ILE A 24 -6.35 45.84 -7.87
N ALA A 25 -7.07 46.79 -7.26
CA ALA A 25 -6.54 47.58 -6.15
C ALA A 25 -6.27 46.71 -4.91
N PHE A 26 -7.15 45.75 -4.60
CA PHE A 26 -6.99 44.83 -3.47
C PHE A 26 -5.77 43.91 -3.67
N PHE A 27 -5.62 43.27 -4.83
CA PHE A 27 -4.47 42.43 -5.13
C PHE A 27 -3.16 43.22 -5.25
N GLY A 28 -3.20 44.47 -5.75
CA GLY A 28 -2.03 45.34 -5.85
C GLY A 28 -1.43 45.71 -4.48
N VAL A 29 -2.27 45.93 -3.47
CA VAL A 29 -1.81 46.23 -2.10
C VAL A 29 -1.14 45.01 -1.45
N PHE A 30 -1.70 43.81 -1.63
CA PHE A 30 -1.10 42.57 -1.12
C PHE A 30 0.22 42.22 -1.82
N ALA A 31 0.32 42.43 -3.14
CA ALA A 31 1.57 42.22 -3.88
C ALA A 31 2.68 43.18 -3.42
N CYS A 32 2.35 44.44 -3.14
CA CYS A 32 3.32 45.41 -2.60
C CYS A 32 3.76 45.04 -1.17
N ALA A 33 2.84 44.58 -0.32
CA ALA A 33 3.17 44.14 1.03
C ALA A 33 4.07 42.89 1.02
N ALA A 34 3.80 41.92 0.15
CA ALA A 34 4.63 40.73 -0.02
C ALA A 34 6.03 41.07 -0.53
N LEU A 35 6.16 42.01 -1.50
CA LEU A 35 7.45 42.45 -2.01
C LEU A 35 8.29 43.14 -0.93
N ILE A 36 7.67 43.96 -0.07
CA ILE A 36 8.35 44.60 1.06
C ILE A 36 8.81 43.55 2.08
N PHE A 37 7.98 42.55 2.38
CA PHE A 37 8.34 41.45 3.29
C PHE A 37 9.52 40.64 2.75
N LEU A 38 9.56 40.40 1.44
CA LEU A 38 10.62 39.68 0.75
C LEU A 38 11.94 40.49 0.74
N LEU A 39 11.87 41.80 0.52
CA LEU A 39 13.03 42.69 0.59
C LEU A 39 13.61 42.80 2.01
N LEU A 40 12.76 42.80 3.04
CA LEU A 40 13.20 42.82 4.45
C LEU A 40 13.80 41.47 4.91
N ALA A 41 13.49 40.37 4.23
CA ALA A 41 14.06 39.06 4.53
C ALA A 41 15.50 38.90 4.01
N PHE A 42 15.89 39.64 2.96
CA PHE A 42 17.23 39.57 2.37
C PHE A 42 18.33 40.29 3.17
N ASP A 43 17.98 41.21 4.08
CA ASP A 43 18.95 41.90 4.95
C ASP A 43 19.49 41.03 6.12
N LYS A 44 19.04 39.78 6.25
CA LYS A 44 19.47 38.85 7.32
C LYS A 44 20.36 37.69 6.86
N ILE A 45 20.82 37.68 5.62
CA ILE A 45 21.71 36.62 5.11
C ILE A 45 23.15 37.11 5.14
N SER A 46 23.98 36.54 6.02
CA SER A 46 25.43 36.77 6.01
C SER A 46 26.09 36.09 4.80
N PRO A 47 27.12 36.69 4.17
CA PRO A 47 27.72 36.12 2.97
C PRO A 47 28.56 34.87 3.31
N VAL A 48 28.27 33.77 2.60
CA VAL A 48 29.08 32.54 2.60
C VAL A 48 30.37 32.80 1.83
N SER A 49 31.52 32.54 2.47
CA SER A 49 32.85 32.67 1.88
C SER A 49 33.16 31.53 0.92
N GLU A 50 33.56 31.88 -0.31
CA GLU A 50 34.11 30.97 -1.32
C GLU A 50 35.43 30.32 -0.84
N HIS A 51 35.50 28.98 -0.86
CA HIS A 51 36.76 28.26 -0.75
C HIS A 51 37.40 28.10 -2.14
N LYS A 52 38.51 28.82 -2.36
CA LYS A 52 39.43 28.62 -3.48
C LYS A 52 40.22 27.32 -3.34
N LYS A 53 40.40 26.67 -4.49
CA LYS A 53 41.15 25.44 -4.71
C LYS A 53 42.62 25.73 -5.05
N ALA A 54 43.48 24.86 -4.53
CA ALA A 54 44.81 24.44 -5.00
C ALA A 54 45.97 25.45 -4.93
N GLU A 55 47.00 25.05 -4.17
CA GLU A 55 48.36 25.05 -4.70
C GLU A 55 49.16 23.86 -4.16
N LYS A 56 50.03 23.36 -5.02
CA LYS A 56 50.81 22.13 -4.94
C LYS A 56 52.26 22.54 -4.78
N GLU A 57 52.92 22.14 -3.70
CA GLU A 57 54.38 22.16 -3.63
C GLU A 57 54.92 20.78 -3.21
N THR A 58 56.13 20.53 -3.67
CA THR A 58 56.73 19.21 -3.91
C THR A 58 58.10 19.19 -3.22
N LEU A 59 58.55 17.98 -2.82
CA LEU A 59 59.95 17.58 -2.50
C LEU A 59 60.49 18.12 -1.15
N SER A 60 61.28 17.41 -0.34
CA SER A 60 61.90 16.09 -0.40
C SER A 60 62.63 15.83 0.94
N THR A 61 62.59 14.58 1.41
CA THR A 61 63.63 13.80 2.12
C THR A 61 64.42 14.40 3.30
N GLU A 62 64.29 13.78 4.48
CA GLU A 62 65.44 13.24 5.23
C GLU A 62 64.98 12.21 6.28
N ALA A 63 65.73 11.13 6.38
CA ALA A 63 65.48 10.00 7.27
C ALA A 63 66.24 10.16 8.59
N GLN A 64 65.61 9.83 9.72
CA GLN A 64 66.30 9.16 10.81
C GLN A 64 65.36 8.44 11.78
N SER A 65 65.82 7.26 12.17
CA SER A 65 65.26 6.24 13.04
C SER A 65 65.18 6.70 14.51
N GLU A 66 64.11 6.35 15.23
CA GLU A 66 64.15 5.35 16.32
C GLU A 66 62.88 5.33 17.18
N THR A 67 62.66 4.14 17.76
CA THR A 67 61.88 3.80 18.95
C THR A 67 60.36 3.68 18.85
N GLY A 68 59.92 2.47 19.18
CA GLY A 68 58.55 2.01 19.04
C GLY A 68 57.58 2.71 19.95
N THR A 69 56.36 2.83 19.43
CA THR A 69 55.16 2.77 20.23
C THR A 69 54.25 1.81 19.50
N GLU A 70 53.86 0.76 20.20
CA GLU A 70 52.93 -0.28 19.80
C GLU A 70 51.70 0.40 19.18
N SER A 71 51.61 0.34 17.85
CA SER A 71 50.44 0.83 17.12
C SER A 71 49.30 -0.11 17.48
N ALA A 72 48.44 0.34 18.40
CA ALA A 72 47.10 -0.20 18.51
C ALA A 72 46.51 -0.23 17.09
N THR A 73 46.25 -1.43 16.61
CA THR A 73 45.44 -1.67 15.43
C THR A 73 44.19 -0.79 15.55
N PRO A 74 43.79 -0.03 14.51
CA PRO A 74 42.48 0.58 14.51
C PRO A 74 41.49 -0.56 14.75
N LYS A 75 40.82 -0.52 15.90
CA LYS A 75 39.66 -1.34 16.16
C LYS A 75 38.72 -1.02 15.00
N GLU A 76 38.57 -1.94 14.05
CA GLU A 76 37.55 -1.85 13.02
C GLU A 76 36.28 -1.43 13.74
N THR A 77 35.84 -0.21 13.46
CA THR A 77 34.51 0.23 13.86
C THR A 77 33.58 -0.69 13.08
N LEU A 78 33.13 -1.78 13.71
CA LEU A 78 32.10 -2.65 13.15
C LEU A 78 31.01 -1.72 12.63
N ALA A 79 30.74 -1.75 11.32
CA ALA A 79 29.69 -0.92 10.77
C ALA A 79 28.39 -1.27 11.53
N ALA A 80 27.65 -0.24 11.95
CA ALA A 80 26.47 -0.45 12.76
C ALA A 80 25.42 -1.25 11.98
N GLU A 81 24.67 -2.09 12.68
CA GLU A 81 23.47 -2.73 12.13
C GLU A 81 22.52 -1.65 11.60
N THR A 82 21.81 -1.96 10.51
CA THR A 82 20.87 -1.06 9.87
C THR A 82 19.50 -1.69 9.88
N SER A 83 18.48 -0.95 10.33
CA SER A 83 17.09 -1.39 10.24
C SER A 83 16.28 -0.48 9.34
N ILE A 84 15.42 -1.08 8.53
CA ILE A 84 14.39 -0.39 7.74
C ILE A 84 13.01 -0.91 8.11
N THR A 85 12.04 -0.01 8.23
CA THR A 85 10.61 -0.33 8.45
C THR A 85 9.83 0.03 7.20
N ILE A 86 8.99 -0.89 6.72
CA ILE A 86 8.23 -0.72 5.47
C ILE A 86 6.75 -0.86 5.78
N SER A 87 5.93 0.11 5.40
CA SER A 87 4.47 0.02 5.42
C SER A 87 3.96 -0.58 4.13
N LEU A 88 3.21 -1.69 4.21
CA LEU A 88 2.49 -2.28 3.09
C LEU A 88 1.00 -2.20 3.37
N MET A 89 0.26 -1.70 2.40
CA MET A 89 -1.19 -1.54 2.47
C MET A 89 -1.83 -2.19 1.25
N GLY A 90 -3.12 -2.48 1.36
CA GLY A 90 -3.89 -3.21 0.35
C GLY A 90 -4.32 -2.38 -0.86
N ASP A 91 -5.41 -2.82 -1.46
CA ASP A 91 -5.92 -2.34 -2.75
C ASP A 91 -6.40 -0.89 -2.67
N CYS A 92 -5.90 -0.06 -3.58
CA CYS A 92 -6.28 1.34 -3.69
C CYS A 92 -6.76 1.66 -5.10
N THR A 93 -7.98 2.18 -5.22
CA THR A 93 -8.55 2.68 -6.46
C THR A 93 -8.78 4.17 -6.32
N LEU A 94 -7.89 4.99 -6.89
CA LEU A 94 -8.01 6.46 -6.82
C LEU A 94 -8.91 6.99 -7.94
N GLY A 95 -10.20 6.73 -7.83
CA GLY A 95 -11.15 7.03 -8.88
C GLY A 95 -12.41 6.21 -8.73
N SER A 96 -13.19 6.09 -9.79
CA SER A 96 -14.46 5.36 -9.74
C SER A 96 -14.79 4.73 -11.09
N ALA A 97 -15.78 3.82 -11.07
CA ALA A 97 -16.36 3.31 -12.31
C ALA A 97 -17.11 4.43 -13.06
N PRO A 98 -17.11 4.43 -14.41
CA PRO A 98 -17.79 5.45 -15.23
C PRO A 98 -19.27 5.65 -14.92
N ASP A 99 -19.96 4.56 -14.53
CA ASP A 99 -21.40 4.55 -14.27
C ASP A 99 -21.74 4.70 -12.76
N SER A 100 -20.75 5.07 -11.93
CA SER A 100 -20.95 5.29 -10.49
C SER A 100 -21.88 6.48 -10.18
N ASP A 101 -22.47 6.48 -8.98
CA ASP A 101 -23.29 7.60 -8.53
C ASP A 101 -22.43 8.87 -8.40
N GLN A 102 -22.73 9.86 -9.25
CA GLN A 102 -22.05 11.15 -9.32
C GLN A 102 -22.02 11.98 -8.01
N TYR A 103 -22.81 11.61 -7.00
CA TYR A 103 -22.80 12.27 -5.68
C TYR A 103 -22.12 11.45 -4.60
N ASN A 104 -21.89 10.15 -4.86
CA ASN A 104 -21.46 9.16 -3.90
C ASN A 104 -20.34 8.29 -4.48
N ASN A 105 -19.30 8.95 -4.97
CA ASN A 105 -18.12 8.32 -5.57
C ASN A 105 -16.84 9.10 -5.21
N PHE A 106 -15.68 8.58 -5.60
CA PHE A 106 -14.38 9.16 -5.25
C PHE A 106 -14.25 10.63 -5.70
N ASP A 107 -14.70 10.94 -6.91
CA ASP A 107 -14.68 12.30 -7.49
C ASP A 107 -15.53 13.29 -6.67
N ALA A 108 -16.69 12.86 -6.20
CA ALA A 108 -17.57 13.67 -5.36
C ALA A 108 -16.91 13.97 -4.01
N TYR A 109 -16.26 12.98 -3.39
CA TYR A 109 -15.51 13.17 -2.15
C TYR A 109 -14.32 14.10 -2.34
N GLN A 110 -13.55 13.91 -3.42
CA GLN A 110 -12.44 14.80 -3.79
C GLN A 110 -12.93 16.25 -3.95
N SER A 111 -14.08 16.46 -4.61
CA SER A 111 -14.62 17.79 -4.88
C SER A 111 -15.06 18.52 -3.62
N VAL A 112 -15.51 17.78 -2.59
CA VAL A 112 -16.04 18.34 -1.34
C VAL A 112 -14.95 18.52 -0.29
N TYR A 113 -14.10 17.51 -0.09
CA TYR A 113 -13.13 17.46 1.01
C TYR A 113 -11.70 17.82 0.56
N GLY A 114 -11.40 17.77 -0.74
CA GLY A 114 -10.06 17.97 -1.28
C GLY A 114 -9.24 16.68 -1.31
N ILE A 115 -8.11 16.71 -2.02
CA ILE A 115 -7.31 15.51 -2.30
C ILE A 115 -6.60 14.92 -1.07
N ASP A 116 -6.26 15.76 -0.09
CA ASP A 116 -5.57 15.30 1.13
C ASP A 116 -6.48 14.46 2.04
N TYR A 117 -7.80 14.52 1.83
CA TYR A 117 -8.80 13.82 2.64
C TYR A 117 -8.56 12.31 2.71
N PHE A 118 -8.20 11.66 1.60
CA PHE A 118 -8.24 10.20 1.48
C PHE A 118 -7.28 9.49 2.45
N PHE A 119 -6.06 9.98 2.61
CA PHE A 119 -5.05 9.33 3.46
C PHE A 119 -4.73 10.08 4.76
N GLN A 120 -5.43 11.19 5.06
CA GLN A 120 -5.08 12.05 6.19
C GLN A 120 -5.03 11.33 7.55
N ASN A 121 -5.88 10.32 7.76
CA ASN A 121 -5.98 9.60 9.05
C ASN A 121 -4.82 8.61 9.26
N VAL A 122 -4.19 8.14 8.18
CA VAL A 122 -3.08 7.18 8.24
C VAL A 122 -1.71 7.82 7.98
N LYS A 123 -1.68 9.05 7.46
CA LYS A 123 -0.46 9.76 7.09
C LYS A 123 0.63 9.76 8.18
N SER A 124 0.27 10.02 9.44
CA SER A 124 1.25 10.04 10.54
C SER A 124 1.90 8.68 10.82
N TYR A 125 1.23 7.59 10.44
CA TYR A 125 1.76 6.24 10.58
C TYR A 125 2.79 5.93 9.49
N LEU A 126 2.61 6.51 8.30
CA LEU A 126 3.48 6.33 7.13
C LEU A 126 4.72 7.24 7.17
N GLU A 127 4.59 8.47 7.68
CA GLU A 127 5.72 9.43 7.81
C GLU A 127 6.85 8.93 8.72
N GLY A 128 6.57 7.98 9.61
CA GLY A 128 7.56 7.39 10.51
C GLY A 128 8.38 6.25 9.90
N ASP A 129 7.96 5.71 8.77
CA ASP A 129 8.57 4.55 8.13
C ASP A 129 9.60 4.95 7.07
N ASP A 130 10.31 3.95 6.55
CA ASP A 130 11.35 4.15 5.54
C ASP A 130 10.88 3.94 4.10
N LEU A 131 9.73 3.29 3.92
CA LEU A 131 9.07 3.08 2.64
C LEU A 131 7.60 2.73 2.85
N SER A 132 6.70 3.33 2.09
CA SER A 132 5.29 2.90 2.02
C SER A 132 4.89 2.43 0.63
N ILE A 133 4.22 1.27 0.57
CA ILE A 133 3.83 0.55 -0.65
C ILE A 133 2.33 0.24 -0.65
N ILE A 134 1.65 0.54 -1.76
CA ILE A 134 0.26 0.14 -2.01
C ILE A 134 0.15 -0.73 -3.28
N ASN A 135 -0.97 -1.45 -3.43
CA ASN A 135 -1.42 -1.94 -4.72
C ASN A 135 -2.34 -0.89 -5.35
N LEU A 136 -1.96 -0.31 -6.50
CA LEU A 136 -2.76 0.70 -7.18
C LEU A 136 -3.55 0.07 -8.32
N GLU A 137 -4.87 0.02 -8.14
CA GLU A 137 -5.83 -0.46 -9.13
C GLU A 137 -6.50 0.69 -9.86
N GLY A 138 -6.91 0.41 -11.09
CA GLY A 138 -7.47 1.39 -12.01
C GLY A 138 -6.41 2.32 -12.62
N ALA A 139 -6.85 3.14 -13.57
CA ALA A 139 -5.98 4.03 -14.31
C ALA A 139 -6.09 5.48 -13.82
N LEU A 140 -4.95 6.16 -13.66
CA LEU A 140 -4.86 7.61 -13.51
C LEU A 140 -4.65 8.24 -14.89
N THR A 141 -5.75 8.55 -15.59
CA THR A 141 -5.69 8.83 -17.03
C THR A 141 -6.78 9.78 -17.54
N THR A 142 -6.46 10.49 -18.62
CA THR A 142 -7.38 11.25 -19.46
C THR A 142 -7.84 10.47 -20.70
N ALA A 143 -7.42 9.22 -20.88
CA ALA A 143 -7.83 8.38 -21.99
C ALA A 143 -9.34 8.06 -21.93
N GLU A 144 -10.01 8.11 -23.09
CA GLU A 144 -11.46 7.93 -23.18
C GLU A 144 -11.90 6.50 -23.54
N ASN A 145 -10.99 5.72 -24.14
CA ASN A 145 -11.31 4.36 -24.57
C ASN A 145 -10.94 3.38 -23.48
N SER A 146 -11.95 2.76 -22.86
CA SER A 146 -11.75 1.68 -21.91
C SER A 146 -11.62 0.32 -22.60
N ALA A 147 -11.11 -0.66 -21.85
CA ALA A 147 -11.21 -2.06 -22.20
C ALA A 147 -12.68 -2.49 -22.28
N SER A 148 -12.95 -3.55 -23.06
CA SER A 148 -14.29 -4.13 -23.21
C SER A 148 -14.62 -5.07 -22.05
N LYS A 149 -14.71 -4.54 -20.83
CA LYS A 149 -15.18 -5.24 -19.61
C LYS A 149 -16.12 -4.34 -18.80
N SER A 150 -16.88 -4.93 -17.87
CA SER A 150 -17.87 -4.22 -17.03
C SER A 150 -17.21 -3.33 -15.99
N ASP A 151 -16.09 -3.78 -15.44
CA ASP A 151 -15.47 -3.18 -14.27
C ASP A 151 -14.17 -2.51 -14.72
N VAL A 152 -14.29 -1.24 -15.08
CA VAL A 152 -13.17 -0.36 -15.42
C VAL A 152 -13.15 0.83 -14.49
N TYR A 153 -11.99 1.18 -13.97
CA TYR A 153 -11.83 2.27 -13.00
C TYR A 153 -10.92 3.37 -13.52
N LYS A 154 -11.38 4.61 -13.36
CA LYS A 154 -10.68 5.82 -13.83
C LYS A 154 -10.59 6.85 -12.74
N GLY A 155 -9.39 7.39 -12.58
CA GLY A 155 -9.09 8.59 -11.79
C GLY A 155 -8.53 9.70 -12.67
N ASP A 156 -8.75 10.95 -12.26
CA ASP A 156 -8.04 12.07 -12.84
C ASP A 156 -6.55 11.97 -12.46
N PRO A 157 -5.59 12.18 -13.39
CA PRO A 157 -4.16 12.13 -13.07
C PRO A 157 -3.74 13.00 -11.87
N SER A 158 -4.44 14.10 -11.60
CA SER A 158 -4.15 14.95 -10.43
C SER A 158 -4.36 14.25 -9.08
N TYR A 159 -5.11 13.15 -9.04
CA TYR A 159 -5.35 12.37 -7.83
C TYR A 159 -4.11 11.67 -7.30
N VAL A 160 -3.05 11.55 -8.11
CA VAL A 160 -1.73 11.10 -7.64
C VAL A 160 -1.22 11.89 -6.43
N SER A 161 -1.67 13.14 -6.27
CA SER A 161 -1.31 13.97 -5.12
C SER A 161 -1.83 13.40 -3.79
N ALA A 162 -2.89 12.59 -3.79
CA ALA A 162 -3.33 11.88 -2.58
C ALA A 162 -2.23 10.95 -2.04
N LEU A 163 -1.44 10.35 -2.94
CA LEU A 163 -0.34 9.45 -2.61
C LEU A 163 0.90 10.24 -2.18
N SER A 164 1.36 11.17 -3.02
CA SER A 164 2.61 11.90 -2.78
C SER A 164 2.53 12.83 -1.57
N ASN A 165 1.35 13.36 -1.25
CA ASN A 165 1.15 14.17 -0.03
C ASN A 165 1.09 13.34 1.25
N SER A 166 1.04 12.00 1.15
CA SER A 166 0.75 11.09 2.27
C SER A 166 1.85 10.06 2.50
N SER A 167 3.06 10.33 2.00
CA SER A 167 4.25 9.47 2.18
C SER A 167 4.09 8.08 1.55
N ILE A 168 3.34 7.97 0.46
CA ILE A 168 3.30 6.76 -0.37
C ILE A 168 4.34 6.91 -1.48
N GLU A 169 5.29 5.97 -1.54
CA GLU A 169 6.54 6.13 -2.28
C GLU A 169 6.74 5.05 -3.36
N ALA A 170 6.02 3.93 -3.26
CA ALA A 170 5.99 2.91 -4.29
C ALA A 170 4.59 2.31 -4.49
N VAL A 171 4.30 1.90 -5.72
CA VAL A 171 3.03 1.23 -6.09
C VAL A 171 3.27 -0.01 -6.93
N ASN A 172 2.59 -1.09 -6.58
CA ASN A 172 2.43 -2.24 -7.46
C ASN A 172 1.37 -1.93 -8.53
N LEU A 173 1.71 -2.18 -9.79
CA LEU A 173 0.80 -2.10 -10.94
C LEU A 173 0.54 -3.48 -11.56
N ALA A 174 1.03 -4.57 -10.97
CA ALA A 174 0.67 -5.91 -11.43
C ALA A 174 -0.71 -6.30 -10.90
N ASN A 175 -1.78 -5.90 -11.58
CA ASN A 175 -3.16 -6.26 -11.29
C ASN A 175 -4.01 -6.30 -12.57
N ASP A 176 -5.24 -6.79 -12.47
CA ASP A 176 -6.18 -6.96 -13.59
C ASP A 176 -6.88 -5.66 -14.02
N HIS A 177 -6.70 -4.57 -13.26
CA HIS A 177 -7.22 -3.23 -13.55
C HIS A 177 -6.21 -2.26 -14.18
N THR A 178 -4.95 -2.67 -14.30
CA THR A 178 -3.87 -1.82 -14.83
C THR A 178 -4.07 -1.39 -16.28
N GLU A 179 -4.78 -2.18 -17.08
CA GLU A 179 -5.07 -1.88 -18.49
C GLU A 179 -6.54 -1.53 -18.74
N ASP A 180 -7.27 -1.06 -17.73
CA ASP A 180 -8.68 -0.63 -17.86
C ASP A 180 -8.91 0.40 -18.97
N TYR A 181 -7.90 1.21 -19.27
CA TYR A 181 -7.88 2.19 -20.36
C TYR A 181 -6.78 1.90 -21.40
N GLY A 182 -6.43 0.61 -21.51
CA GLY A 182 -5.41 0.07 -22.40
C GLY A 182 -4.02 0.66 -22.16
N THR A 183 -3.13 0.42 -23.13
CA THR A 183 -1.74 0.88 -23.08
C THR A 183 -1.62 2.39 -22.93
N ALA A 184 -2.57 3.17 -23.46
CA ALA A 184 -2.59 4.62 -23.31
C ALA A 184 -2.81 5.02 -21.84
N GLY A 185 -3.80 4.43 -21.18
CA GLY A 185 -4.07 4.67 -19.76
C GLY A 185 -2.94 4.20 -18.85
N LEU A 186 -2.38 3.02 -19.13
CA LEU A 186 -1.21 2.51 -18.40
C LEU A 186 0.00 3.46 -18.52
N THR A 187 0.33 3.89 -19.74
CA THR A 187 1.48 4.78 -19.98
C THR A 187 1.31 6.13 -19.25
N GLU A 188 0.10 6.70 -19.28
CA GLU A 188 -0.20 7.95 -18.59
C GLU A 188 -0.15 7.77 -17.07
N THR A 189 -0.66 6.65 -16.55
CA THR A 189 -0.61 6.31 -15.12
C THR A 189 0.85 6.22 -14.65
N GLN A 190 1.69 5.45 -15.34
CA GLN A 190 3.12 5.33 -15.03
C GLN A 190 3.85 6.68 -15.10
N THR A 191 3.55 7.50 -16.11
CA THR A 191 4.14 8.84 -16.24
C THR A 191 3.72 9.74 -15.09
N THR A 192 2.43 9.73 -14.73
CA THR A 192 1.87 10.51 -13.64
C THR A 192 2.51 10.15 -12.30
N LEU A 193 2.65 8.86 -12.00
CA LEU A 193 3.30 8.36 -10.79
C LEU A 193 4.77 8.76 -10.74
N LYS A 194 5.49 8.57 -11.85
CA LYS A 194 6.90 8.95 -11.95
C LYS A 194 7.13 10.44 -11.75
N ASP A 195 6.30 11.29 -12.36
CA ASP A 195 6.40 12.75 -12.24
C ASP A 195 6.06 13.21 -10.80
N ALA A 196 5.25 12.45 -10.07
CA ALA A 196 5.00 12.64 -8.64
C ALA A 196 6.10 12.09 -7.72
N GLY A 197 7.15 11.47 -8.27
CA GLY A 197 8.25 10.87 -7.50
C GLY A 197 7.93 9.50 -6.90
N ILE A 198 6.85 8.84 -7.37
CA ILE A 198 6.41 7.54 -6.89
C ILE A 198 7.02 6.44 -7.76
N THR A 199 7.62 5.45 -7.11
CA THR A 199 8.22 4.30 -7.78
C THR A 199 7.14 3.32 -8.22
N THR A 200 7.21 2.84 -9.46
CA THR A 200 6.29 1.81 -9.97
C THR A 200 7.01 0.49 -10.14
N PHE A 201 6.31 -0.62 -9.94
CA PHE A 201 6.79 -1.96 -10.26
C PHE A 201 5.61 -2.89 -10.59
N GLY A 202 5.89 -4.06 -11.15
CA GLY A 202 4.89 -5.02 -11.56
C GLY A 202 4.57 -5.00 -13.06
N ASN A 203 3.86 -6.02 -13.53
CA ASN A 203 3.77 -6.43 -14.95
C ASN A 203 5.16 -6.80 -15.48
N ASP A 204 5.62 -6.16 -16.55
CA ASP A 204 6.92 -6.45 -17.15
C ASP A 204 8.09 -5.67 -16.51
N ASP A 205 7.85 -4.91 -15.44
CA ASP A 205 8.83 -4.06 -14.76
C ASP A 205 9.11 -4.49 -13.32
N THR A 206 10.36 -4.30 -12.90
CA THR A 206 10.81 -4.42 -11.49
C THR A 206 11.53 -3.15 -11.07
N SER A 207 11.61 -2.90 -9.76
CA SER A 207 12.31 -1.72 -9.22
C SER A 207 13.27 -2.11 -8.11
N VAL A 208 14.40 -1.41 -8.00
CA VAL A 208 15.32 -1.50 -6.86
C VAL A 208 15.53 -0.12 -6.27
N LEU A 209 15.16 0.06 -5.01
CA LEU A 209 15.32 1.29 -4.24
C LEU A 209 16.49 1.13 -3.26
N GLU A 210 17.21 2.21 -2.95
CA GLU A 210 18.24 2.20 -1.91
C GLU A 210 17.79 3.02 -0.71
N ILE A 211 17.64 2.37 0.44
CA ILE A 211 17.07 2.92 1.66
C ILE A 211 18.05 2.68 2.80
N LYS A 212 18.58 3.74 3.40
CA LYS A 212 19.65 3.66 4.42
C LYS A 212 20.83 2.77 3.98
N GLY A 213 21.11 2.72 2.67
CA GLY A 213 22.16 1.88 2.09
C GLY A 213 21.77 0.42 1.83
N ILE A 214 20.55 0.00 2.13
CA ILE A 214 19.99 -1.33 1.82
C ILE A 214 19.24 -1.24 0.49
N LYS A 215 19.55 -2.13 -0.45
CA LYS A 215 18.82 -2.22 -1.72
C LYS A 215 17.57 -3.09 -1.56
N VAL A 216 16.40 -2.51 -1.76
CA VAL A 216 15.10 -3.19 -1.70
C VAL A 216 14.60 -3.42 -3.12
N GLY A 217 14.56 -4.69 -3.54
CA GLY A 217 13.98 -5.12 -4.81
C GLY A 217 12.48 -5.35 -4.67
N LEU A 218 11.71 -4.77 -5.58
CA LEU A 218 10.25 -4.84 -5.65
C LEU A 218 9.84 -5.58 -6.92
N VAL A 219 9.05 -6.64 -6.73
CA VAL A 219 8.53 -7.51 -7.79
C VAL A 219 7.01 -7.56 -7.65
N GLY A 220 6.28 -7.52 -8.76
CA GLY A 220 4.83 -7.55 -8.80
C GLY A 220 4.30 -8.54 -9.83
N ILE A 221 3.43 -9.47 -9.43
CA ILE A 221 2.88 -10.50 -10.32
C ILE A 221 1.34 -10.51 -10.22
N SER A 222 0.65 -10.25 -11.33
CA SER A 222 -0.78 -10.53 -11.44
C SER A 222 -0.97 -11.96 -11.90
N ALA A 223 -1.70 -12.76 -11.13
CA ALA A 223 -2.02 -14.16 -11.39
C ALA A 223 -3.49 -14.37 -11.82
N ILE A 224 -4.27 -13.29 -11.97
CA ILE A 224 -5.65 -13.36 -12.43
C ILE A 224 -5.70 -13.84 -13.88
N ASP A 225 -6.55 -14.83 -14.14
CA ASP A 225 -6.73 -15.47 -15.46
C ASP A 225 -5.43 -16.04 -16.09
N LYS A 226 -4.40 -16.29 -15.28
CA LYS A 226 -3.12 -16.85 -15.74
C LYS A 226 -2.86 -18.22 -15.17
N GLN A 227 -2.10 -19.03 -15.92
CA GLN A 227 -1.64 -20.31 -15.42
C GLN A 227 -0.51 -20.10 -14.40
N VAL A 228 -0.52 -20.85 -13.30
CA VAL A 228 0.55 -20.85 -12.30
C VAL A 228 1.95 -21.02 -12.91
N SER A 229 2.09 -21.85 -13.95
CA SER A 229 3.37 -22.08 -14.64
C SER A 229 3.91 -20.84 -15.35
N GLU A 230 3.03 -20.00 -15.89
CA GLU A 230 3.37 -18.72 -16.51
C GLU A 230 3.82 -17.73 -15.44
N CYS A 231 3.03 -17.59 -14.37
CA CYS A 231 3.35 -16.72 -13.23
C CYS A 231 4.69 -17.10 -12.59
N ARG A 232 4.97 -18.40 -12.39
CA ARG A 232 6.26 -18.89 -11.87
C ARG A 232 7.44 -18.54 -12.78
N THR A 233 7.23 -18.55 -14.09
CA THR A 233 8.28 -18.19 -15.05
C THR A 233 8.63 -16.71 -14.91
N GLN A 234 7.62 -15.84 -14.92
CA GLN A 234 7.80 -14.40 -14.73
C GLN A 234 8.45 -14.08 -13.38
N LEU A 235 7.88 -14.61 -12.29
CA LEU A 235 8.39 -14.49 -10.93
C LEU A 235 9.88 -14.82 -10.81
N THR A 236 10.31 -15.93 -11.41
CA THR A 236 11.73 -16.34 -11.36
C THR A 236 12.62 -15.35 -12.11
N ASN A 237 12.19 -14.87 -13.28
CA ASN A 237 12.93 -13.89 -14.06
C ASN A 237 13.07 -12.57 -13.30
N ASP A 238 11.98 -12.09 -12.72
CA ASP A 238 11.92 -10.80 -12.04
C ASP A 238 12.72 -10.79 -10.75
N ILE A 239 12.64 -11.87 -9.95
CA ILE A 239 13.51 -12.06 -8.77
C ILE A 239 14.98 -12.09 -9.18
N ASN A 240 15.33 -12.77 -10.28
CA ASN A 240 16.71 -12.78 -10.77
C ASN A 240 17.16 -11.38 -11.22
N ALA A 241 16.28 -10.61 -11.88
CA ALA A 241 16.59 -9.25 -12.33
C ALA A 241 16.92 -8.30 -11.17
N VAL A 242 16.16 -8.35 -10.06
CA VAL A 242 16.47 -7.51 -8.88
C VAL A 242 17.71 -8.02 -8.13
N LYS A 243 17.97 -9.34 -8.12
CA LYS A 243 19.22 -9.91 -7.59
C LYS A 243 20.44 -9.47 -8.37
N GLU A 244 20.37 -9.45 -9.70
CA GLU A 244 21.45 -8.96 -10.58
C GLU A 244 21.76 -7.47 -10.34
N GLN A 245 20.76 -6.69 -9.92
CA GLN A 245 20.92 -5.30 -9.49
C GLN A 245 21.46 -5.14 -8.06
N GLY A 246 21.66 -6.26 -7.36
CA GLY A 246 22.25 -6.33 -6.03
C GLY A 246 21.27 -6.07 -4.89
N ALA A 247 19.99 -6.43 -5.06
CA ALA A 247 19.01 -6.36 -3.97
C ALA A 247 19.48 -7.14 -2.73
N ASN A 248 19.36 -6.50 -1.56
CA ASN A 248 19.62 -7.07 -0.24
C ASN A 248 18.33 -7.62 0.40
N LEU A 249 17.19 -7.05 0.01
CA LEU A 249 15.84 -7.45 0.44
C LEU A 249 14.97 -7.56 -0.81
N ILE A 250 14.19 -8.63 -0.94
CA ILE A 250 13.25 -8.80 -2.06
C ILE A 250 11.83 -8.95 -1.54
N ILE A 251 10.95 -8.04 -1.95
CA ILE A 251 9.52 -8.04 -1.62
C ILE A 251 8.74 -8.36 -2.89
N VAL A 252 7.94 -9.42 -2.84
CA VAL A 252 7.06 -9.83 -3.93
C VAL A 252 5.62 -9.49 -3.57
N ASN A 253 4.97 -8.70 -4.43
CA ASN A 253 3.55 -8.42 -4.37
C ASN A 253 2.83 -9.29 -5.39
N PHE A 254 1.75 -9.95 -4.98
CA PHE A 254 0.88 -10.69 -5.89
C PHE A 254 -0.52 -10.11 -5.90
N HIS A 255 -1.16 -10.16 -7.06
CA HIS A 255 -2.58 -9.86 -7.23
C HIS A 255 -3.26 -11.13 -7.74
N TRP A 256 -4.05 -11.80 -6.89
CA TRP A 256 -4.39 -13.23 -7.02
C TRP A 256 -5.64 -13.68 -6.25
N GLY A 257 -6.03 -14.94 -6.40
CA GLY A 257 -7.16 -15.51 -5.65
C GLY A 257 -8.51 -15.01 -6.17
N ALA A 258 -9.55 -15.15 -5.35
CA ALA A 258 -10.92 -14.79 -5.71
C ALA A 258 -11.50 -13.73 -4.76
N ASN A 259 -12.32 -12.84 -5.32
CA ASN A 259 -13.01 -11.78 -4.58
C ASN A 259 -13.82 -12.33 -3.40
N GLY A 260 -13.61 -11.74 -2.22
CA GLY A 260 -14.33 -12.05 -0.98
C GLY A 260 -13.86 -13.33 -0.27
N GLU A 261 -12.95 -14.10 -0.87
CA GLU A 261 -12.47 -15.35 -0.25
C GLU A 261 -11.42 -15.06 0.83
N THR A 262 -11.71 -15.50 2.06
CA THR A 262 -10.85 -15.26 3.23
C THR A 262 -9.79 -16.34 3.45
N THR A 263 -9.87 -17.45 2.72
CA THR A 263 -8.88 -18.53 2.74
C THR A 263 -8.10 -18.53 1.42
N PRO A 264 -6.76 -18.51 1.44
CA PRO A 264 -5.99 -18.58 0.21
C PRO A 264 -6.15 -19.94 -0.47
N ASP A 265 -6.24 -19.94 -1.80
CA ASP A 265 -6.36 -21.15 -2.61
C ASP A 265 -5.00 -21.84 -2.86
N SER A 266 -5.03 -22.97 -3.59
CA SER A 266 -3.83 -23.76 -3.92
C SER A 266 -2.86 -23.03 -4.83
N ASP A 267 -3.34 -22.16 -5.70
CA ASP A 267 -2.51 -21.41 -6.65
C ASP A 267 -1.77 -20.29 -5.92
N GLN A 268 -2.47 -19.58 -5.01
CA GLN A 268 -1.88 -18.59 -4.12
C GLN A 268 -0.77 -19.20 -3.27
N THR A 269 -1.03 -20.32 -2.57
CA THR A 269 -0.04 -21.00 -1.73
C THR A 269 1.15 -21.49 -2.55
N THR A 270 0.90 -22.11 -3.72
CA THR A 270 1.96 -22.56 -4.64
C THR A 270 2.86 -21.43 -5.12
N LEU A 271 2.29 -20.28 -5.50
CA LEU A 271 3.05 -19.13 -5.97
C LEU A 271 3.81 -18.44 -4.84
N ALA A 272 3.20 -18.30 -3.66
CA ALA A 272 3.85 -17.70 -2.50
C ALA A 272 5.09 -18.50 -2.06
N HIS A 273 4.97 -19.83 -1.96
CA HIS A 273 6.11 -20.70 -1.63
C HIS A 273 7.18 -20.65 -2.71
N ALA A 274 6.78 -20.66 -3.99
CA ALA A 274 7.72 -20.53 -5.10
C ALA A 274 8.50 -19.20 -5.09
N ALA A 275 7.89 -18.10 -4.63
CA ALA A 275 8.57 -16.81 -4.49
C ALA A 275 9.65 -16.87 -3.40
N ILE A 276 9.33 -17.41 -2.23
CA ILE A 276 10.29 -17.60 -1.14
C ILE A 276 11.42 -18.53 -1.57
N ASP A 277 11.11 -19.66 -2.21
CA ASP A 277 12.11 -20.60 -2.73
C ASP A 277 13.03 -19.97 -3.80
N ALA A 278 12.49 -19.05 -4.61
CA ALA A 278 13.25 -18.28 -5.58
C ALA A 278 14.10 -17.17 -4.92
N GLY A 279 13.89 -16.88 -3.63
CA GLY A 279 14.68 -15.97 -2.81
C GLY A 279 14.02 -14.64 -2.48
N ALA A 280 12.69 -14.58 -2.47
CA ALA A 280 11.97 -13.50 -1.82
C ALA A 280 12.13 -13.57 -0.29
N ASP A 281 12.18 -12.41 0.36
CA ASP A 281 12.25 -12.28 1.82
C ASP A 281 10.89 -11.96 2.46
N LEU A 282 9.96 -11.45 1.65
CA LEU A 282 8.57 -11.16 2.01
C LEU A 282 7.67 -11.37 0.79
N VAL A 283 6.49 -11.95 1.02
CA VAL A 283 5.39 -12.03 0.06
C VAL A 283 4.16 -11.34 0.63
N VAL A 284 3.54 -10.47 -0.16
CA VAL A 284 2.27 -9.80 0.18
C VAL A 284 1.29 -9.97 -0.98
N GLY A 285 0.05 -10.33 -0.67
CA GLY A 285 -1.01 -10.50 -1.65
C GLY A 285 -2.08 -9.41 -1.58
N HIS A 286 -2.83 -9.32 -2.68
CA HIS A 286 -3.83 -8.32 -3.05
C HIS A 286 -4.88 -8.99 -3.94
N HIS A 287 -6.01 -8.33 -4.23
CA HIS A 287 -7.17 -8.77 -5.05
C HIS A 287 -8.38 -9.37 -4.31
N PRO A 288 -8.27 -10.25 -3.30
CA PRO A 288 -9.47 -10.78 -2.64
C PRO A 288 -10.36 -9.70 -2.03
N HIS A 289 -9.85 -8.46 -1.91
CA HIS A 289 -10.50 -7.28 -1.33
C HIS A 289 -10.92 -7.43 0.14
N VAL A 290 -10.62 -8.58 0.74
CA VAL A 290 -10.76 -8.93 2.15
C VAL A 290 -9.41 -9.40 2.70
N LEU A 291 -9.25 -9.34 4.03
CA LEU A 291 -8.06 -9.90 4.68
C LEU A 291 -8.00 -11.42 4.49
N GLN A 292 -6.81 -11.93 4.17
CA GLN A 292 -6.47 -13.35 4.25
C GLN A 292 -5.32 -13.53 5.24
N GLY A 293 -5.16 -14.75 5.77
CA GLY A 293 -4.20 -15.03 6.84
C GLY A 293 -2.73 -14.84 6.47
N MET A 294 -1.88 -14.95 7.49
CA MET A 294 -0.43 -14.97 7.36
C MET A 294 0.14 -16.37 7.56
N GLU A 295 1.24 -16.65 6.88
CA GLU A 295 2.04 -17.87 7.03
C GLU A 295 3.52 -17.51 7.21
N VAL A 296 4.26 -18.34 7.96
CA VAL A 296 5.72 -18.35 7.93
C VAL A 296 6.19 -19.57 7.14
N TYR A 297 6.84 -19.35 6.01
CA TYR A 297 7.39 -20.40 5.16
C TYR A 297 8.89 -20.21 5.01
N ASN A 298 9.70 -21.23 5.32
CA ASN A 298 11.17 -21.17 5.32
C ASN A 298 11.75 -19.95 6.09
N GLY A 299 11.10 -19.57 7.19
CA GLY A 299 11.51 -18.43 8.03
C GLY A 299 11.21 -17.06 7.41
N ARG A 300 10.43 -17.00 6.32
CA ARG A 300 9.97 -15.77 5.67
C ARG A 300 8.47 -15.62 5.82
N THR A 301 8.00 -14.39 5.84
CA THR A 301 6.58 -14.08 6.02
C THR A 301 5.85 -14.02 4.68
N ILE A 302 4.65 -14.57 4.67
CA ILE A 302 3.66 -14.46 3.61
C ILE A 302 2.40 -13.86 4.23
N PHE A 303 1.88 -12.76 3.69
CA PHE A 303 0.56 -12.22 4.04
C PHE A 303 -0.31 -12.31 2.80
N TYR A 304 -1.29 -13.22 2.79
CA TYR A 304 -1.97 -13.62 1.55
C TYR A 304 -2.90 -12.57 0.95
N SER A 305 -3.45 -11.67 1.77
CA SER A 305 -4.20 -10.51 1.31
C SER A 305 -4.26 -9.46 2.41
N LEU A 306 -3.93 -8.20 2.06
CA LEU A 306 -4.12 -7.05 2.93
C LEU A 306 -5.54 -6.45 2.83
N GLY A 307 -6.38 -6.98 1.95
CA GLY A 307 -7.72 -6.47 1.68
C GLY A 307 -7.72 -5.14 0.93
N SER A 308 -8.88 -4.49 0.87
CA SER A 308 -8.97 -3.13 0.35
C SER A 308 -8.33 -2.12 1.32
N PHE A 309 -7.92 -0.96 0.83
CA PHE A 309 -7.41 0.14 1.66
C PHE A 309 -8.12 1.45 1.29
N CYS A 310 -7.59 2.25 0.36
CA CYS A 310 -8.26 3.44 -0.16
C CYS A 310 -8.97 3.11 -1.47
N ASP A 311 -10.10 2.41 -1.39
CA ASP A 311 -10.76 1.84 -2.58
C ASP A 311 -12.00 2.63 -3.03
N GLY A 312 -11.86 3.40 -4.12
CA GLY A 312 -12.94 4.10 -4.79
C GLY A 312 -13.87 3.23 -5.65
N ALA A 313 -13.59 1.92 -5.80
CA ALA A 313 -14.42 1.02 -6.60
C ALA A 313 -15.74 0.66 -5.91
N ASN A 314 -15.74 0.47 -4.59
CA ASN A 314 -16.93 -0.01 -3.87
C ASN A 314 -17.30 0.83 -2.64
N MET A 315 -18.43 1.55 -2.69
CA MET A 315 -18.97 2.30 -1.55
C MET A 315 -19.58 1.38 -0.46
N TYR A 316 -20.10 0.22 -0.84
CA TYR A 316 -20.82 -0.68 0.06
C TYR A 316 -20.11 -2.03 0.11
N SER A 317 -18.94 -2.04 0.75
CA SER A 317 -18.21 -3.28 1.02
C SER A 317 -18.90 -4.10 2.12
N ASP A 318 -18.92 -5.42 1.97
CA ASP A 318 -19.36 -6.33 3.03
C ASP A 318 -18.31 -6.46 4.14
N ASP A 319 -17.05 -6.17 3.83
CA ASP A 319 -15.91 -6.19 4.74
C ASP A 319 -15.17 -4.86 4.69
N MET A 320 -15.12 -4.16 5.83
CA MET A 320 -14.45 -2.87 5.96
C MET A 320 -13.07 -3.00 6.60
N ASP A 321 -12.65 -4.21 6.97
CA ASP A 321 -11.41 -4.44 7.71
C ASP A 321 -10.21 -4.44 6.79
N THR A 322 -9.14 -3.78 7.23
CA THR A 322 -7.85 -3.76 6.57
C THR A 322 -6.74 -3.60 7.59
N VAL A 323 -5.49 -3.59 7.14
CA VAL A 323 -4.33 -3.33 8.00
C VAL A 323 -3.29 -2.50 7.26
N ILE A 324 -2.50 -1.75 8.02
CA ILE A 324 -1.16 -1.35 7.59
C ILE A 324 -0.20 -2.41 8.14
N PHE A 325 0.41 -3.19 7.25
CA PHE A 325 1.41 -4.18 7.63
C PHE A 325 2.80 -3.55 7.67
N GLN A 326 3.45 -3.59 8.84
CA GLN A 326 4.73 -2.92 9.11
C GLN A 326 5.83 -3.91 9.54
N PRO A 327 6.41 -4.67 8.60
CA PRO A 327 7.64 -5.41 8.85
C PRO A 327 8.84 -4.46 9.03
N THR A 328 9.69 -4.78 10.00
CA THR A 328 11.00 -4.17 10.19
C THR A 328 12.08 -5.21 9.92
N PHE A 329 12.99 -4.87 9.01
CA PHE A 329 14.10 -5.72 8.57
C PHE A 329 15.40 -5.16 9.13
N THR A 330 16.18 -6.00 9.81
CA THR A 330 17.49 -5.64 10.39
C THR A 330 18.60 -6.36 9.65
N PHE A 331 19.62 -5.60 9.27
CA PHE A 331 20.76 -6.06 8.48
C PHE A 331 22.05 -5.89 9.25
N SER A 332 22.95 -6.85 9.07
CA SER A 332 24.34 -6.75 9.53
C SER A 332 25.12 -5.66 8.77
N ALA A 333 26.32 -5.35 9.24
CA ALA A 333 27.31 -4.53 8.52
C ALA A 333 27.54 -4.95 7.06
N GLY A 334 27.44 -6.25 6.78
CA GLY A 334 27.60 -6.83 5.44
C GLY A 334 26.35 -6.74 4.56
N LYS A 335 25.28 -6.08 5.04
CA LYS A 335 23.95 -6.01 4.41
C LYS A 335 23.24 -7.35 4.27
N GLU A 336 23.63 -8.34 5.06
CA GLU A 336 22.90 -9.60 5.20
C GLU A 336 21.72 -9.41 6.16
N LEU A 337 20.53 -9.86 5.78
CA LEU A 337 19.31 -9.82 6.60
C LEU A 337 19.47 -10.77 7.80
N THR A 338 19.46 -10.23 9.02
CA THR A 338 19.67 -10.99 10.27
C THR A 338 18.38 -11.22 11.05
N GLN A 339 17.42 -10.31 10.94
CA GLN A 339 16.17 -10.40 11.68
C GLN A 339 15.03 -9.67 10.96
N THR A 340 13.83 -10.25 11.03
CA THR A 340 12.58 -9.61 10.63
C THR A 340 11.64 -9.60 11.83
N THR A 341 10.97 -8.46 12.08
CA THR A 341 9.87 -8.38 13.05
C THR A 341 8.63 -7.81 12.38
N ASN A 342 7.49 -8.44 12.61
CA ASN A 342 6.23 -8.08 11.98
C ASN A 342 5.33 -7.33 12.96
N SER A 343 4.70 -6.26 12.49
CA SER A 343 3.62 -5.59 13.20
C SER A 343 2.49 -5.22 12.25
N ILE A 344 1.29 -5.06 12.79
CA ILE A 344 0.15 -4.50 12.06
C ILE A 344 -0.41 -3.30 12.82
N ILE A 345 -0.97 -2.37 12.06
CA ILE A 345 -1.91 -1.38 12.55
C ILE A 345 -3.27 -1.77 11.97
N PRO A 346 -4.19 -2.30 12.79
CA PRO A 346 -5.56 -2.56 12.37
C PRO A 346 -6.23 -1.28 11.89
N CYS A 347 -6.92 -1.35 10.76
CA CYS A 347 -7.59 -0.23 10.14
C CYS A 347 -8.96 -0.64 9.60
N THR A 348 -9.82 0.33 9.40
CA THR A 348 -10.96 0.22 8.50
C THR A 348 -10.67 0.97 7.21
N ILE A 349 -11.27 0.56 6.09
CA ILE A 349 -11.15 1.28 4.79
C ILE A 349 -11.84 2.65 4.79
N SER A 350 -12.60 2.94 5.86
CA SER A 350 -13.47 4.10 5.99
C SER A 350 -13.38 4.70 7.40
N SER A 351 -13.56 6.02 7.51
CA SER A 351 -13.82 6.66 8.81
C SER A 351 -15.30 6.63 9.20
N ASP A 352 -16.18 6.22 8.28
CA ASP A 352 -17.60 5.99 8.53
C ASP A 352 -17.86 4.49 8.76
N SER A 353 -18.61 4.16 9.80
CA SER A 353 -18.90 2.77 10.17
C SER A 353 -20.00 2.11 9.32
N THR A 354 -20.65 2.85 8.42
CA THR A 354 -21.84 2.40 7.70
C THR A 354 -21.64 2.24 6.19
N PHE A 355 -20.63 2.89 5.63
CA PHE A 355 -20.26 2.76 4.21
C PHE A 355 -18.78 3.16 4.02
N ASN A 356 -18.21 2.82 2.87
CA ASN A 356 -16.87 3.19 2.49
C ASN A 356 -16.84 4.64 2.00
N ASN A 357 -16.28 5.53 2.82
CA ASN A 357 -16.06 6.93 2.50
C ASN A 357 -14.65 7.23 2.00
N TYR A 358 -13.92 6.18 1.59
CA TYR A 358 -12.60 6.21 0.95
C TYR A 358 -11.48 6.78 1.83
N GLN A 359 -11.64 6.74 3.15
CA GLN A 359 -10.67 7.28 4.10
C GLN A 359 -10.21 6.19 5.06
N PRO A 360 -9.13 5.44 4.72
CA PRO A 360 -8.54 4.47 5.63
C PRO A 360 -8.28 5.10 7.00
N THR A 361 -8.69 4.41 8.05
CA THR A 361 -8.68 4.93 9.41
C THR A 361 -8.20 3.85 10.37
N PRO A 362 -7.18 4.12 11.21
CA PRO A 362 -6.78 3.19 12.25
C PRO A 362 -7.95 2.84 13.16
N ALA A 363 -8.14 1.56 13.41
CA ALA A 363 -9.15 1.07 14.33
C ALA A 363 -8.68 1.30 15.78
N GLU A 364 -9.62 1.60 16.67
CA GLU A 364 -9.38 1.84 18.09
C GLU A 364 -10.14 0.82 18.95
N ASP A 365 -9.73 0.70 20.22
CA ASP A 365 -10.41 -0.08 21.25
C ASP A 365 -10.82 -1.50 20.80
N SER A 366 -12.13 -1.82 20.87
CA SER A 366 -12.65 -3.15 20.54
C SER A 366 -12.52 -3.50 19.07
N GLU A 367 -12.58 -2.51 18.16
CA GLU A 367 -12.42 -2.76 16.72
C GLU A 367 -10.98 -3.12 16.39
N LYS A 368 -10.01 -2.44 17.03
CA LYS A 368 -8.60 -2.83 16.96
C LYS A 368 -8.42 -4.30 17.34
N THR A 369 -8.90 -4.69 18.52
CA THR A 369 -8.79 -6.08 18.99
C THR A 369 -9.51 -7.07 18.08
N ARG A 370 -10.71 -6.74 17.59
CA ARG A 370 -11.48 -7.61 16.69
C ARG A 370 -10.74 -7.91 15.39
N ILE A 371 -10.10 -6.89 14.80
CA ILE A 371 -9.35 -7.06 13.54
C ILE A 371 -8.05 -7.85 13.79
N GLU A 372 -7.36 -7.63 14.91
CA GLU A 372 -6.19 -8.44 15.29
C GLU A 372 -6.55 -9.92 15.47
N GLU A 373 -7.67 -10.19 16.14
CA GLU A 373 -8.20 -11.55 16.33
C GLU A 373 -8.58 -12.16 14.98
N LYS A 374 -9.23 -11.41 14.08
CA LYS A 374 -9.54 -11.85 12.72
C LYS A 374 -8.28 -12.27 11.95
N VAL A 375 -7.23 -11.44 11.92
CA VAL A 375 -5.97 -11.79 11.25
C VAL A 375 -5.37 -13.08 11.83
N LYS A 376 -5.41 -13.23 13.15
CA LYS A 376 -4.92 -14.44 13.82
C LYS A 376 -5.75 -15.68 13.47
N GLU A 377 -7.07 -15.57 13.45
CA GLU A 377 -7.97 -16.65 13.08
C GLU A 377 -7.75 -17.11 11.64
N LEU A 378 -7.68 -16.16 10.70
CA LEU A 378 -7.38 -16.43 9.30
C LEU A 378 -6.02 -17.09 9.12
N SER A 379 -5.00 -16.65 9.87
CA SER A 379 -3.66 -17.26 9.85
C SER A 379 -3.69 -18.71 10.34
N ASN A 380 -4.47 -19.00 11.39
CA ASN A 380 -4.61 -20.37 11.91
C ASN A 380 -5.34 -21.31 10.94
N GLN A 381 -6.20 -20.79 10.06
CA GLN A 381 -6.90 -21.60 9.06
C GLN A 381 -5.94 -22.16 8.01
N ILE A 382 -4.90 -21.40 7.63
CA ILE A 382 -3.90 -21.83 6.63
C ILE A 382 -3.18 -23.10 7.08
N GLY A 383 -2.70 -23.13 8.33
CA GLY A 383 -2.00 -24.29 8.90
C GLY A 383 -2.88 -25.56 8.95
N ASN A 384 -4.19 -25.40 9.15
CA ASN A 384 -5.14 -26.52 9.11
C ASN A 384 -5.40 -26.99 7.67
N SER A 385 -5.54 -26.06 6.72
CA SER A 385 -5.80 -26.36 5.30
C SER A 385 -4.64 -27.10 4.62
N ILE A 386 -3.38 -26.71 4.89
CA ILE A 386 -2.20 -27.39 4.31
C ILE A 386 -2.06 -28.83 4.85
N SER A 387 -2.47 -29.09 6.09
CA SER A 387 -2.42 -30.44 6.68
C SER A 387 -3.51 -31.39 6.19
N GLY A 388 -4.61 -30.85 5.62
CA GLY A 388 -5.78 -31.61 5.18
C GLY A 388 -5.69 -32.21 3.78
N ASP A 389 -4.80 -31.70 2.92
CA ASP A 389 -4.78 -32.05 1.48
C ASP A 389 -3.81 -33.19 1.10
N ASN A 390 -3.15 -33.82 2.08
CA ASN A 390 -2.14 -34.84 1.79
C ASN A 390 -2.69 -36.29 1.69
N SER A 391 -4.00 -36.47 1.49
CA SER A 391 -4.61 -37.82 1.38
C SER A 391 -5.13 -38.23 0.00
N ASP A 392 -5.27 -37.33 -0.98
CA ASP A 392 -5.89 -37.70 -2.27
C ASP A 392 -5.00 -37.44 -3.50
N ALA A 393 -3.82 -38.06 -3.50
CA ALA A 393 -3.01 -38.18 -4.72
C ALA A 393 -2.35 -39.56 -4.85
N ASN A 394 -3.13 -40.64 -4.74
CA ASN A 394 -2.72 -41.92 -5.34
C ASN A 394 -3.91 -42.86 -5.63
N SER A 395 -4.57 -42.73 -6.78
CA SER A 395 -4.99 -43.91 -7.55
C SER A 395 -5.39 -43.55 -8.97
N THR A 396 -4.58 -43.97 -9.95
CA THR A 396 -5.01 -44.19 -11.33
C THR A 396 -5.21 -45.69 -11.53
N SER A 397 -6.42 -46.10 -11.94
CA SER A 397 -6.70 -46.99 -13.09
C SER A 397 -8.05 -47.70 -12.98
N GLY A 398 -8.77 -47.77 -14.12
CA GLY A 398 -9.49 -48.99 -14.50
C GLY A 398 -11.02 -48.96 -14.59
N SER A 399 -11.53 -48.50 -15.73
CA SER A 399 -12.58 -49.09 -16.61
C SER A 399 -13.81 -49.82 -16.05
N ASP A 400 -14.94 -49.43 -16.65
CA ASP A 400 -16.14 -50.20 -17.03
C ASP A 400 -17.26 -50.51 -16.02
N GLY A 401 -18.48 -50.14 -16.42
CA GLY A 401 -19.66 -51.00 -16.24
C GLY A 401 -20.90 -50.36 -15.61
N ASN A 402 -21.71 -49.70 -16.45
CA ASN A 402 -23.19 -49.78 -16.51
C ASN A 402 -23.96 -50.37 -15.31
N THR A 403 -24.90 -49.62 -14.70
CA THR A 403 -26.35 -49.93 -14.71
C THR A 403 -27.20 -48.93 -13.92
N THR A 404 -28.38 -48.68 -14.49
CA THR A 404 -29.61 -48.01 -14.02
C THR A 404 -30.14 -48.44 -12.64
N ALA A 405 -30.73 -47.50 -11.87
CA ALA A 405 -32.18 -47.43 -11.55
C ALA A 405 -32.49 -46.64 -10.25
N SER A 406 -33.27 -45.57 -10.44
CA SER A 406 -34.52 -45.12 -9.75
C SER A 406 -34.82 -45.33 -8.26
N SER A 407 -35.70 -44.40 -7.80
CA SER A 407 -36.57 -44.30 -6.61
C SER A 407 -35.96 -43.61 -5.38
N GLU A 408 -36.35 -42.39 -5.04
CA GLU A 408 -37.64 -41.84 -4.54
C GLU A 408 -38.00 -42.18 -3.08
N SER A 409 -38.35 -41.10 -2.37
CA SER A 409 -39.20 -41.00 -1.16
C SER A 409 -38.60 -41.48 0.15
N GLU A 410 -38.92 -40.95 1.33
CA GLU A 410 -39.55 -39.74 1.86
C GLU A 410 -39.53 -39.93 3.40
N THR A 411 -39.83 -38.86 4.14
CA THR A 411 -40.31 -38.84 5.55
C THR A 411 -39.29 -39.12 6.66
N SER A 412 -39.41 -38.63 7.89
CA SER A 412 -39.85 -37.38 8.53
C SER A 412 -39.76 -37.64 10.05
N SER A 413 -39.80 -36.57 10.86
CA SER A 413 -40.15 -36.51 12.29
C SER A 413 -39.09 -37.02 13.29
N GLU A 414 -38.44 -36.12 14.04
CA GLU A 414 -38.87 -35.49 15.32
C GLU A 414 -38.48 -36.30 16.56
N SER A 415 -37.69 -35.69 17.45
CA SER A 415 -38.10 -35.47 18.85
C SER A 415 -37.04 -34.68 19.61
N GLU A 416 -37.53 -33.66 20.30
CA GLU A 416 -36.83 -32.83 21.26
C GLU A 416 -36.42 -33.61 22.52
N THR A 417 -35.44 -33.09 23.28
CA THR A 417 -35.68 -32.74 24.69
C THR A 417 -34.60 -31.82 25.25
N SER A 418 -35.12 -30.79 25.91
CA SER A 418 -34.60 -29.70 26.73
C SER A 418 -33.61 -30.01 27.87
N SER A 419 -32.86 -28.96 28.26
CA SER A 419 -32.76 -28.33 29.61
C SER A 419 -31.31 -27.96 29.95
N GLU A 420 -30.98 -26.66 29.89
CA GLU A 420 -30.86 -25.71 31.02
C GLU A 420 -29.75 -26.02 32.04
N THR A 421 -28.75 -25.13 32.15
CA THR A 421 -28.58 -24.23 33.31
C THR A 421 -27.34 -23.34 33.16
N SER A 422 -27.51 -22.14 33.68
CA SER A 422 -26.67 -20.93 33.66
C SER A 422 -25.59 -20.91 34.76
N SER A 423 -24.56 -20.05 34.60
CA SER A 423 -24.13 -19.14 35.67
C SER A 423 -23.22 -18.01 35.15
N ASP A 424 -23.63 -16.79 35.50
CA ASP A 424 -22.89 -15.54 35.44
C ASP A 424 -21.69 -15.49 36.41
N GLY A 425 -20.71 -14.64 36.10
CA GLY A 425 -19.69 -14.19 37.04
C GLY A 425 -19.01 -12.89 36.56
N SER A 426 -19.46 -11.76 37.10
CA SER A 426 -19.04 -10.38 36.82
C SER A 426 -17.77 -9.93 37.60
N ASN A 427 -17.30 -8.72 37.25
CA ASN A 427 -16.37 -7.78 37.92
C ASN A 427 -14.87 -7.87 37.56
N SER A 428 -14.10 -6.78 37.43
CA SER A 428 -14.34 -5.32 37.53
C SER A 428 -13.05 -4.56 37.16
N ASP A 429 -13.21 -3.39 36.55
CA ASP A 429 -12.43 -2.15 36.59
C ASP A 429 -10.91 -2.14 36.84
N GLY A 430 -10.22 -1.42 35.95
CA GLY A 430 -8.86 -0.91 36.13
C GLY A 430 -8.49 0.14 35.09
N SER A 431 -9.19 1.27 35.08
CA SER A 431 -8.83 2.44 34.26
C SER A 431 -7.56 3.10 34.82
N ASN A 432 -6.51 3.16 33.99
CA ASN A 432 -5.37 4.04 34.22
C ASN A 432 -5.03 4.76 32.92
N ASN A 433 -5.42 6.02 32.88
CA ASN A 433 -5.24 6.91 31.74
C ASN A 433 -3.86 7.56 31.87
N SER A 434 -2.91 7.15 31.03
CA SER A 434 -1.66 7.87 30.81
C SER A 434 -1.51 8.12 29.32
N ALA A 435 -1.59 9.39 28.94
CA ALA A 435 -1.22 9.85 27.61
C ALA A 435 0.20 9.38 27.26
N SER A 436 0.32 8.52 26.26
CA SER A 436 1.57 8.19 25.61
C SER A 436 1.46 8.57 24.14
N ASP A 437 2.44 9.32 23.65
CA ASP A 437 2.80 9.33 22.22
C ASP A 437 2.78 7.87 21.72
N GLY A 438 1.91 7.53 20.77
CA GLY A 438 1.63 6.12 20.49
C GLY A 438 1.15 5.89 19.07
N ASN A 439 2.09 5.69 18.15
CA ASN A 439 1.87 4.75 17.05
C ASN A 439 1.79 3.36 17.70
N ASP A 440 0.61 2.98 18.19
CA ASP A 440 0.40 1.73 18.91
C ASP A 440 0.25 0.57 17.93
N SER A 441 1.36 0.21 17.25
CA SER A 441 1.44 -0.94 16.37
C SER A 441 1.55 -2.23 17.19
N THR A 442 0.79 -3.25 16.77
CA THR A 442 0.74 -4.53 17.49
C THR A 442 1.76 -5.48 16.88
N LYS A 443 2.71 -5.93 17.70
CA LYS A 443 3.66 -6.99 17.29
C LYS A 443 2.91 -8.29 17.06
N LEU A 444 3.05 -8.85 15.87
CA LEU A 444 2.48 -10.15 15.55
C LEU A 444 3.48 -11.25 15.92
N PHE A 445 3.04 -12.15 16.78
CA PHE A 445 3.70 -13.43 17.00
C PHE A 445 2.96 -14.46 16.15
N LEU A 446 3.51 -14.73 14.96
CA LEU A 446 3.03 -15.85 14.15
C LEU A 446 3.49 -17.16 14.81
N PRO A 447 2.62 -18.18 14.90
CA PRO A 447 3.06 -19.51 15.31
C PRO A 447 4.13 -20.02 14.33
N GLU A 448 5.18 -20.67 14.87
CA GLU A 448 6.24 -21.33 14.09
C GLU A 448 5.72 -22.48 13.24
#